data_AF-A0A919ES61-F1
#
_entry.id   AF-A0A919ES61-F1
#
_cell.length_a   1.000
_cell.length_b   1.000
_cell.length_c   1.000
_cell.angle_alpha   90.00
_cell.angle_beta   90.00
_cell.angle_gamma   90.00
#
_symmetry.space_group_name_H-M   'P 1'
#
loop_
_entity.id
_entity.type
_entity.pdbx_description
1 polymer ?
#
loop_
_entity_poly.entity_id
_entity_poly.type
_entity_poly.pdbx_seq_one_letter_code
_entity_poly.pdbx_strand_id
1 'polypeptide(L)'
;MVRRAIEEKIPFGWVTADAGYGYSKSWRSELERADVFHVMATTRHDTVVTRWALDHPVHDLFHDLPRQKWKRRSCGNGAHGPRVFDWARVEVRPWHREDRRHWVIARRSVRRPEEISYYIAYCPAGTTLDQLIHVAGSRWAVEECFQSAKQECGLDDYQVRRYPGWHRHMTLAMAAHACLTVLRARELDAGKAETDPPASSPSAFPSSDA
;
A
#
# COMPACT_ATOMS: atom_id res chain seq x y z
N MET A 1 14.77 -5.08 8.81
CA MET A 1 13.60 -5.91 8.49
C MET A 1 13.58 -6.32 7.02
N VAL A 2 13.42 -5.40 6.06
CA VAL A 2 13.32 -5.77 4.63
C VAL A 2 14.56 -6.52 4.12
N ARG A 3 15.78 -6.07 4.43
CA ARG A 3 17.02 -6.81 4.07
C ARG A 3 16.99 -8.25 4.57
N ARG A 4 16.65 -8.46 5.83
CA ARG A 4 16.50 -9.78 6.45
C ARG A 4 15.42 -10.62 5.76
N ALA A 5 14.28 -10.04 5.40
CA ALA A 5 13.23 -10.75 4.67
C ALA A 5 13.70 -11.21 3.27
N ILE A 6 14.51 -10.40 2.59
CA ILE A 6 15.15 -10.77 1.31
C ILE A 6 16.15 -11.91 1.54
N GLU A 7 17.04 -11.78 2.52
CA GLU A 7 18.05 -12.79 2.87
C GLU A 7 17.43 -14.14 3.24
N GLU A 8 16.35 -14.11 4.03
CA GLU A 8 15.58 -15.29 4.45
C GLU A 8 14.58 -15.77 3.39
N LYS A 9 14.53 -15.13 2.20
CA LYS A 9 13.65 -15.46 1.08
C LYS A 9 12.17 -15.51 1.46
N ILE A 10 11.76 -14.65 2.37
CA ILE A 10 10.34 -14.49 2.73
C ILE A 10 9.60 -13.93 1.50
N PRO A 11 8.50 -14.55 1.04
CA PRO A 11 7.78 -14.08 -0.13
C PRO A 11 7.03 -12.78 0.16
N PHE A 12 7.31 -11.73 -0.63
CA PHE A 12 6.52 -10.49 -0.67
C PHE A 12 6.61 -9.87 -2.06
N GLY A 13 5.56 -9.15 -2.48
CA GLY A 13 5.51 -8.54 -3.81
C GLY A 13 5.91 -7.06 -3.85
N TRP A 14 5.67 -6.32 -2.77
CA TRP A 14 5.84 -4.87 -2.72
C TRP A 14 6.30 -4.41 -1.34
N VAL A 15 7.03 -3.31 -1.31
CA VAL A 15 7.34 -2.56 -0.08
C VAL A 15 6.64 -1.20 -0.11
N THR A 16 5.97 -0.86 0.98
CA THR A 16 5.37 0.47 1.18
C THR A 16 5.83 1.05 2.51
N ALA A 17 5.98 2.37 2.57
CA ALA A 17 6.45 3.07 3.76
C ALA A 17 5.96 4.52 3.80
N ASP A 18 6.00 5.11 4.99
CA ASP A 18 5.74 6.53 5.18
C ASP A 18 6.92 7.42 4.71
N ALA A 19 6.74 8.73 4.81
CA ALA A 19 7.73 9.72 4.36
C ALA A 19 9.00 9.74 5.21
N GLY A 20 8.96 9.25 6.45
CA GLY A 20 10.15 9.12 7.31
C GLY A 20 11.18 8.16 6.73
N TYR A 21 10.72 7.12 6.03
CA TYR A 21 11.59 6.20 5.32
C TYR A 21 11.72 6.53 3.83
N GLY A 22 10.64 6.93 3.16
CA GLY A 22 10.63 7.12 1.70
C GLY A 22 11.46 8.30 1.18
N TYR A 23 11.76 9.29 2.04
CA TYR A 23 12.72 10.35 1.72
C TYR A 23 14.16 9.83 1.59
N SER A 24 14.48 8.66 2.16
CA SER A 24 15.82 8.07 2.08
C SER A 24 16.15 7.55 0.69
N LYS A 25 16.90 8.37 -0.08
CA LYS A 25 17.39 8.00 -1.43
C LYS A 25 18.27 6.76 -1.41
N SER A 26 19.07 6.56 -0.36
CA SER A 26 19.93 5.38 -0.22
C SER A 26 19.10 4.11 -0.07
N TRP A 27 18.06 4.13 0.75
CA TRP A 27 17.19 2.97 0.94
C TRP A 27 16.39 2.63 -0.32
N ARG A 28 15.84 3.65 -1.01
CA ARG A 28 15.22 3.44 -2.33
C ARG A 28 16.18 2.79 -3.32
N SER A 29 17.41 3.29 -3.39
CA SER A 29 18.45 2.74 -4.27
C SER A 29 18.82 1.29 -3.91
N GLU A 30 18.83 0.93 -2.62
CA GLU A 30 19.06 -0.46 -2.20
C GLU A 30 17.94 -1.39 -2.64
N LEU A 31 16.67 -0.98 -2.48
CA LEU A 31 15.54 -1.77 -2.95
C LEU A 31 15.54 -1.92 -4.46
N GLU A 32 15.86 -0.86 -5.21
CA GLU A 32 16.01 -0.93 -6.67
C GLU A 32 17.13 -1.89 -7.08
N ARG A 33 18.28 -1.89 -6.40
CA ARG A 33 19.37 -2.85 -6.68
C ARG A 33 18.98 -4.30 -6.38
N ALA A 34 18.12 -4.51 -5.38
CA ALA A 34 17.54 -5.81 -5.06
C ALA A 34 16.31 -6.16 -5.93
N ASP A 35 15.96 -5.30 -6.89
CA ASP A 35 14.77 -5.39 -7.75
C ASP A 35 13.45 -5.56 -6.98
N VAL A 36 13.35 -4.89 -5.84
CA VAL A 36 12.16 -4.88 -4.98
C VAL A 36 11.25 -3.72 -5.35
N PHE A 37 10.05 -4.05 -5.80
CA PHE A 37 9.03 -3.05 -6.13
C PHE A 37 8.54 -2.34 -4.89
N HIS A 38 8.34 -1.04 -5.02
CA HIS A 38 7.91 -0.23 -3.89
C HIS A 38 7.08 0.98 -4.30
N VAL A 39 6.25 1.42 -3.37
CA VAL A 39 5.56 2.71 -3.41
C VAL A 39 5.70 3.34 -2.03
N MET A 40 6.46 4.42 -1.92
CA MET A 40 6.78 5.03 -0.64
C MET A 40 6.32 6.47 -0.61
N ALA A 41 5.69 6.89 0.49
CA ALA A 41 5.40 8.31 0.68
C ALA A 41 6.71 9.09 0.76
N THR A 42 6.71 10.33 0.29
CA THR A 42 7.86 11.23 0.41
C THR A 42 7.40 12.65 0.75
N THR A 43 8.36 13.53 1.01
CA THR A 43 8.10 14.95 1.27
C THR A 43 7.93 15.72 -0.04
N ARG A 44 7.19 16.83 -0.01
CA ARG A 44 7.00 17.70 -1.18
C ARG A 44 8.30 18.28 -1.75
N HIS A 45 9.35 18.37 -0.93
CA HIS A 45 10.65 18.94 -1.27
C HIS A 45 11.68 17.87 -1.68
N ASP A 46 11.32 16.57 -1.64
CA ASP A 46 12.18 15.55 -2.22
C ASP A 46 12.39 15.83 -3.71
N THR A 47 13.59 15.52 -4.21
CA THR A 47 13.97 15.79 -5.60
C THR A 47 14.10 14.50 -6.38
N VAL A 48 13.64 14.56 -7.63
CA VAL A 48 13.71 13.46 -8.58
C VAL A 48 14.31 13.95 -9.89
N VAL A 49 15.04 13.05 -10.55
CA VAL A 49 15.54 13.31 -11.91
C VAL A 49 14.37 13.20 -12.86
N THR A 50 14.14 14.23 -13.66
CA THR A 50 13.14 14.20 -14.74
C THR A 50 13.84 14.06 -16.09
N ARG A 51 13.06 13.90 -17.16
CA ARG A 51 13.62 13.90 -18.52
C ARG A 51 14.20 15.25 -18.97
N TRP A 52 13.88 16.34 -18.27
CA TRP A 52 14.25 17.71 -18.65
C TRP A 52 15.21 18.38 -17.65
N ALA A 53 15.36 17.84 -16.44
CA ALA A 53 16.19 18.40 -15.38
C ALA A 53 16.79 17.31 -14.49
N LEU A 54 18.03 17.52 -14.05
CA LEU A 54 18.77 16.58 -13.20
C LEU A 54 18.18 16.46 -11.77
N ASP A 55 17.64 17.54 -11.22
CA ASP A 55 16.93 17.53 -9.95
C ASP A 55 15.73 18.47 -10.02
N HIS A 56 14.55 17.96 -9.69
CA HIS A 56 13.32 18.73 -9.67
C HIS A 56 12.49 18.36 -8.44
N PRO A 57 11.96 19.35 -7.69
CA PRO A 57 11.09 19.06 -6.55
C PRO A 57 9.84 18.31 -6.98
N VAL A 58 9.45 17.33 -6.18
CA VAL A 58 8.31 16.46 -6.47
C VAL A 58 7.01 17.24 -6.64
N HIS A 59 6.78 18.30 -5.85
CA HIS A 59 5.53 19.06 -5.93
C HIS A 59 5.39 19.90 -7.20
N ASP A 60 6.49 20.38 -7.76
CA ASP A 60 6.48 21.21 -8.98
C ASP A 60 6.00 20.40 -10.20
N LEU A 61 6.23 19.08 -10.20
CA LEU A 61 5.72 18.15 -11.23
C LEU A 61 4.19 18.16 -11.35
N PHE A 62 3.48 18.56 -10.30
CA PHE A 62 2.02 18.49 -10.22
C PHE A 62 1.36 19.87 -10.20
N HIS A 63 2.12 20.95 -10.03
CA HIS A 63 1.61 22.31 -9.97
C HIS A 63 0.87 22.70 -11.26
N ASP A 64 1.51 22.46 -12.41
CA ASP A 64 0.97 22.85 -13.73
C ASP A 64 0.24 21.70 -14.44
N LEU A 65 -0.06 20.62 -13.72
CA LEU A 65 -0.65 19.43 -14.34
C LEU A 65 -2.13 19.68 -14.69
N PRO A 66 -2.54 19.53 -15.97
CA PRO A 66 -3.92 19.77 -16.36
C PRO A 66 -4.90 18.90 -15.56
N ARG A 67 -6.07 19.45 -15.24
CA ARG A 67 -7.10 18.77 -14.44
C ARG A 67 -7.48 17.39 -15.00
N GLN A 68 -7.43 17.20 -16.32
CA GLN A 68 -7.75 15.93 -17.00
C GLN A 68 -6.77 14.79 -16.69
N LYS A 69 -5.54 15.11 -16.27
CA LYS A 69 -4.52 14.14 -15.85
C LYS A 69 -4.79 13.59 -14.45
N TRP A 70 -5.55 14.31 -13.63
CA TRP A 70 -6.01 13.84 -12.33
C TRP A 70 -7.19 12.88 -12.51
N LYS A 71 -7.06 11.68 -11.95
CA LYS A 71 -8.08 10.63 -12.00
C LYS A 71 -8.63 10.37 -10.61
N ARG A 72 -9.95 10.50 -10.46
CA ARG A 72 -10.64 10.18 -9.21
C ARG A 72 -10.68 8.67 -9.02
N ARG A 73 -10.10 8.18 -7.93
CA ARG A 73 -9.97 6.75 -7.61
C ARG A 73 -10.03 6.51 -6.10
N SER A 74 -10.47 5.32 -5.73
CA SER A 74 -10.48 4.87 -4.33
C SER A 74 -9.16 4.17 -3.98
N CYS A 75 -8.60 4.44 -2.81
CA CYS A 75 -7.46 3.68 -2.25
C CYS A 75 -7.89 2.60 -1.25
N GLY A 76 -9.10 2.07 -1.43
CA GLY A 76 -9.71 1.03 -0.60
C GLY A 76 -10.81 1.56 0.32
N ASN A 77 -11.45 0.63 1.02
CA ASN A 77 -12.52 0.94 1.97
C ASN A 77 -11.93 1.43 3.29
N GLY A 78 -12.49 2.51 3.83
CA GLY A 78 -12.24 2.96 5.19
C GLY A 78 -13.49 2.83 6.06
N ALA A 79 -13.34 3.12 7.36
CA ALA A 79 -14.43 3.04 8.34
C ALA A 79 -15.64 3.94 7.97
N HIS A 80 -15.43 4.99 7.18
CA HIS A 80 -16.47 5.91 6.70
C HIS A 80 -16.79 5.75 5.20
N GLY A 81 -16.51 4.57 4.62
CA GLY A 81 -16.74 4.28 3.21
C GLY A 81 -15.48 4.38 2.33
N PRO A 82 -15.62 4.31 0.99
CA PRO A 82 -14.48 4.33 0.07
C PRO A 82 -13.63 5.60 0.22
N ARG A 83 -12.32 5.41 0.36
CA ARG A 83 -11.35 6.52 0.49
C ARG A 83 -11.02 7.07 -0.90
N VAL A 84 -11.85 7.99 -1.37
CA VAL A 84 -11.74 8.57 -2.71
C VAL A 84 -10.83 9.80 -2.71
N PHE A 85 -9.83 9.78 -3.59
CA PHE A 85 -8.90 10.89 -3.83
C PHE A 85 -8.75 11.15 -5.33
N ASP A 86 -8.26 12.33 -5.69
CA ASP A 86 -7.78 12.60 -7.03
C ASP A 86 -6.30 12.20 -7.12
N TRP A 87 -5.96 11.35 -8.09
CA TRP A 87 -4.61 10.81 -8.26
C TRP A 87 -4.01 11.22 -9.59
N ALA A 88 -2.72 11.52 -9.60
CA ALA A 88 -1.94 11.74 -10.81
C ALA A 88 -0.59 11.02 -10.69
N ARG A 89 -0.01 10.64 -11.82
CA ARG A 89 1.36 10.12 -11.88
C ARG A 89 2.16 10.80 -12.98
N VAL A 90 3.44 11.00 -12.72
CA VAL A 90 4.42 11.55 -13.66
C VAL A 90 5.61 10.61 -13.71
N GLU A 91 6.05 10.25 -14.91
CA GLU A 91 7.21 9.38 -15.10
C GLU A 91 8.48 10.17 -14.80
N VAL A 92 9.39 9.55 -14.06
CA VAL A 92 10.67 10.15 -13.67
C VAL A 92 11.80 9.18 -13.98
N ARG A 93 13.04 9.68 -13.93
CA ARG A 93 14.27 8.92 -14.16
C ARG A 93 14.19 8.09 -15.45
N PRO A 94 14.01 8.71 -16.63
CA PRO A 94 13.72 7.99 -17.88
C PRO A 94 14.85 7.04 -18.33
N TRP A 95 16.07 7.20 -17.80
CA TRP A 95 17.18 6.29 -18.03
C TRP A 95 17.09 5.10 -17.05
N HIS A 96 16.17 4.19 -17.33
CA HIS A 96 15.97 2.94 -16.59
C HIS A 96 15.84 1.75 -17.57
N ARG A 97 15.84 0.52 -17.03
CA ARG A 97 15.63 -0.70 -17.84
C ARG A 97 14.22 -0.71 -18.46
N GLU A 98 14.07 -1.14 -19.70
CA GLU A 98 12.80 -1.09 -20.43
C GLU A 98 11.62 -1.77 -19.74
N ASP A 99 11.89 -2.77 -18.89
CA ASP A 99 10.90 -3.56 -18.15
C ASP A 99 10.53 -2.97 -16.78
N ARG A 100 11.15 -1.85 -16.39
CA ARG A 100 10.91 -1.13 -15.12
C ARG A 100 10.50 0.30 -15.39
N ARG A 101 9.80 0.91 -14.44
CA ARG A 101 9.41 2.32 -14.50
C ARG A 101 9.59 2.95 -13.13
N HIS A 102 9.92 4.24 -13.14
CA HIS A 102 9.89 5.07 -11.95
C HIS A 102 8.80 6.12 -12.09
N TRP A 103 7.94 6.21 -11.09
CA TRP A 103 6.84 7.16 -11.05
C TRP A 103 6.94 8.03 -9.81
N VAL A 104 6.54 9.28 -9.95
CA VAL A 104 6.04 10.05 -8.82
C VAL A 104 4.53 10.05 -8.91
N ILE A 105 3.86 9.83 -7.79
CA ILE A 105 2.41 9.78 -7.67
C ILE A 105 2.00 10.88 -6.70
N ALA A 106 1.01 11.68 -7.08
CA ALA A 106 0.37 12.64 -6.20
C ALA A 106 -1.04 12.17 -5.86
N ARG A 107 -1.38 12.30 -4.58
CA ARG A 107 -2.72 12.09 -4.02
C ARG A 107 -3.24 13.42 -3.51
N ARG A 108 -4.30 13.92 -4.11
CA ARG A 108 -4.96 15.17 -3.74
C ARG A 108 -6.31 14.91 -3.09
N SER A 109 -6.60 15.58 -1.98
CA SER A 109 -7.92 15.54 -1.34
C SER A 109 -9.00 16.14 -2.25
N VAL A 110 -10.16 15.47 -2.30
CA VAL A 110 -11.32 15.95 -3.07
C VAL A 110 -11.95 17.17 -2.41
N ARG A 111 -11.93 17.23 -1.07
CA ARG A 111 -12.53 18.34 -0.29
C ARG A 111 -11.58 19.52 -0.13
N ARG A 112 -10.27 19.24 -0.07
CA ARG A 112 -9.20 20.21 0.17
C ARG A 112 -8.09 20.04 -0.88
N PRO A 113 -8.27 20.57 -2.10
CA PRO A 113 -7.34 20.35 -3.22
C PRO A 113 -5.90 20.81 -2.97
N GLU A 114 -5.68 21.69 -2.01
CA GLU A 114 -4.37 22.14 -1.52
C GLU A 114 -3.61 21.04 -0.74
N GLU A 115 -4.32 20.06 -0.19
CA GLU A 115 -3.72 18.94 0.54
C GLU A 115 -3.31 17.84 -0.43
N ILE A 116 -2.01 17.84 -0.75
CA ILE A 116 -1.40 16.86 -1.65
C ILE A 116 -0.33 16.05 -0.88
N SER A 117 -0.45 14.73 -0.96
CA SER A 117 0.58 13.79 -0.52
C SER A 117 1.29 13.20 -1.73
N TYR A 118 2.59 12.98 -1.61
CA TYR A 118 3.41 12.49 -2.72
C TYR A 118 4.02 11.13 -2.40
N TYR A 119 4.21 10.32 -3.44
CA TYR A 119 4.79 9.00 -3.36
C TYR A 119 5.79 8.79 -4.51
N ILE A 120 6.85 8.05 -4.24
CA ILE A 120 7.81 7.57 -5.24
C ILE A 120 7.57 6.08 -5.43
N ALA A 121 7.50 5.64 -6.68
CA ALA A 121 7.28 4.25 -7.03
C ALA A 121 8.34 3.72 -7.99
N TYR A 122 8.77 2.49 -7.76
CA TYR A 122 9.54 1.66 -8.66
C TYR A 122 8.78 0.37 -8.91
N CYS A 123 8.49 0.07 -10.18
CA CYS A 123 7.58 -1.01 -10.55
C CYS A 123 7.86 -1.60 -11.94
N PRO A 124 7.29 -2.76 -12.27
CA PRO A 124 7.26 -3.26 -13.64
C PRO A 124 6.60 -2.27 -14.61
N ALA A 125 7.03 -2.26 -15.88
CA ALA A 125 6.52 -1.34 -16.89
C ALA A 125 5.00 -1.45 -17.14
N GLY A 126 4.42 -2.64 -16.97
CA GLY A 126 2.97 -2.88 -17.11
C GLY A 126 2.11 -2.42 -15.92
N THR A 127 2.70 -1.83 -14.88
CA THR A 127 1.95 -1.50 -13.65
C THR A 127 0.94 -0.38 -13.88
N THR A 128 -0.32 -0.66 -13.56
CA THR A 128 -1.42 0.29 -13.69
C THR A 128 -1.41 1.33 -12.56
N LEU A 129 -2.08 2.47 -12.78
CA LEU A 129 -2.25 3.46 -11.72
C LEU A 129 -3.04 2.86 -10.54
N ASP A 130 -4.05 2.04 -10.80
CA ASP A 130 -4.88 1.44 -9.73
C ASP A 130 -4.08 0.48 -8.84
N GLN A 131 -3.13 -0.29 -9.41
CA GLN A 131 -2.19 -1.11 -8.63
C GLN A 131 -1.30 -0.25 -7.73
N LEU A 132 -0.74 0.84 -8.26
CA LEU A 132 0.08 1.77 -7.47
C LEU A 132 -0.73 2.42 -6.33
N ILE A 133 -1.97 2.81 -6.61
CA ILE A 133 -2.91 3.36 -5.61
C ILE A 133 -3.20 2.32 -4.53
N HIS A 134 -3.40 1.06 -4.90
CA HIS A 134 -3.64 -0.02 -3.96
C HIS A 134 -2.45 -0.23 -3.00
N VAL A 135 -1.23 -0.27 -3.53
CA VAL A 135 0.00 -0.40 -2.72
C VAL A 135 0.25 0.84 -1.85
N ALA A 136 -0.02 2.04 -2.35
CA ALA A 136 0.04 3.26 -1.53
C ALA A 136 -1.03 3.25 -0.41
N GLY A 137 -2.22 2.71 -0.71
CA GLY A 137 -3.35 2.62 0.20
C GLY A 137 -3.18 1.56 1.30
N SER A 138 -2.44 0.48 1.04
CA SER A 138 -2.21 -0.60 2.01
C SER A 138 -1.45 -0.14 3.26
N ARG A 139 -0.73 0.99 3.19
CA ARG A 139 -0.10 1.64 4.36
C ARG A 139 -1.12 1.93 5.47
N TRP A 140 -2.38 2.23 5.14
CA TRP A 140 -3.41 2.46 6.16
C TRP A 140 -3.69 1.22 7.01
N ALA A 141 -3.62 0.02 6.42
CA ALA A 141 -3.82 -1.22 7.15
C ALA A 141 -2.77 -1.42 8.25
N VAL A 142 -1.59 -0.81 8.11
CA VAL A 142 -0.55 -0.83 9.16
C VAL A 142 -0.99 -0.01 10.37
N GLU A 143 -1.57 1.18 10.16
CA GLU A 143 -2.08 2.01 11.26
C GLU A 143 -3.23 1.30 11.98
N GLU A 144 -4.16 0.71 11.23
CA GLU A 144 -5.26 -0.08 11.79
C GLU A 144 -4.77 -1.30 12.57
N CYS A 145 -3.81 -2.04 12.02
CA CYS A 145 -3.14 -3.16 12.71
C CYS A 145 -2.50 -2.72 14.04
N PHE A 146 -1.79 -1.59 14.06
CA PHE A 146 -1.23 -1.06 15.31
C PHE A 146 -2.31 -0.65 16.31
N GLN A 147 -3.40 -0.01 15.87
CA GLN A 147 -4.49 0.35 16.78
C GLN A 147 -5.16 -0.88 17.38
N SER A 148 -5.46 -1.89 16.56
CA SER A 148 -6.06 -3.14 17.04
C SER A 148 -5.11 -3.91 17.96
N ALA A 149 -3.82 -4.00 17.63
CA ALA A 149 -2.84 -4.67 18.49
C ALA A 149 -2.71 -4.00 19.87
N LYS A 150 -2.83 -2.66 19.93
CA LYS A 150 -2.86 -1.93 21.20
C LYS A 150 -4.12 -2.23 21.99
N GLN A 151 -5.29 -2.08 21.37
CA GLN A 151 -6.58 -2.24 22.03
C GLN A 151 -6.88 -3.67 22.45
N GLU A 152 -6.49 -4.67 21.64
CA GLU A 152 -6.87 -6.07 21.83
C GLU A 152 -5.76 -6.93 22.47
N CYS A 153 -4.49 -6.55 22.28
CA CYS A 153 -3.35 -7.37 22.71
C CYS A 153 -2.38 -6.64 23.65
N GLY A 154 -2.72 -5.43 24.09
CA GLY A 154 -1.93 -4.65 25.03
C GLY A 154 -0.53 -4.31 24.50
N LEU A 155 -0.42 -4.02 23.19
CA LEU A 155 0.88 -3.70 22.57
C LEU A 155 1.59 -2.55 23.29
N ASP A 156 0.85 -1.57 23.82
CA ASP A 156 1.36 -0.46 24.64
C ASP A 156 1.10 -0.61 26.16
N ASP A 157 0.54 -1.72 26.62
CA ASP A 157 0.26 -2.01 28.04
C ASP A 157 1.45 -2.65 28.77
N TYR A 158 2.66 -2.14 28.56
CA TYR A 158 3.86 -2.64 29.25
C TYR A 158 4.44 -1.61 30.23
N GLN A 159 4.94 -2.10 31.36
CA GLN A 159 5.67 -1.29 32.35
C GLN A 159 7.17 -1.64 32.43
N VAL A 160 7.67 -2.38 31.45
CA VAL A 160 9.06 -2.85 31.40
C VAL A 160 10.02 -1.70 31.07
N ARG A 161 11.15 -1.66 31.78
CA ARG A 161 12.18 -0.60 31.65
C ARG A 161 13.48 -1.06 31.02
N ARG A 162 13.59 -2.34 30.68
CA ARG A 162 14.78 -2.93 30.06
C ARG A 162 14.45 -3.42 28.65
N TYR A 163 15.36 -3.21 27.71
CA TYR A 163 15.20 -3.61 26.32
C TYR A 163 14.78 -5.09 26.14
N PRO A 164 15.38 -6.08 26.83
CA PRO A 164 14.95 -7.47 26.67
C PRO A 164 13.51 -7.72 27.11
N GLY A 165 13.06 -7.05 28.18
CA GLY A 165 11.67 -7.15 28.64
C GLY A 165 10.70 -6.54 27.63
N TRP A 166 11.03 -5.35 27.13
CA TRP A 166 10.27 -4.68 26.07
C TRP A 166 10.17 -5.53 24.80
N HIS A 167 11.30 -6.07 24.34
CA HIS A 167 11.33 -6.89 23.13
C HIS A 167 10.47 -8.15 23.25
N ARG A 168 10.52 -8.83 24.40
CA ARG A 168 9.67 -10.01 24.68
C ARG A 168 8.19 -9.65 24.66
N HIS A 169 7.81 -8.56 25.33
CA HIS A 169 6.43 -8.06 25.35
C HIS A 169 5.93 -7.76 23.93
N MET A 170 6.67 -6.96 23.18
CA MET A 170 6.33 -6.60 21.79
C MET A 170 6.15 -7.84 20.92
N THR A 171 7.07 -8.81 21.03
CA THR A 171 7.01 -10.05 20.24
C THR A 171 5.74 -10.85 20.56
N LEU A 172 5.42 -11.02 21.85
CA LEU A 172 4.25 -11.77 22.28
C LEU A 172 2.93 -11.07 21.90
N ALA A 173 2.84 -9.75 22.09
CA ALA A 173 1.66 -8.97 21.70
C ALA A 173 1.42 -9.01 20.19
N MET A 174 2.49 -8.87 19.37
CA MET A 174 2.39 -9.00 17.92
C MET A 174 2.01 -10.42 17.49
N ALA A 175 2.53 -11.46 18.14
CA ALA A 175 2.17 -12.84 17.85
C ALA A 175 0.70 -13.14 18.20
N ALA A 176 0.22 -12.66 19.36
CA ALA A 176 -1.18 -12.77 19.75
C ALA A 176 -2.10 -12.06 18.74
N HIS A 177 -1.75 -10.83 18.34
CA HIS A 177 -2.53 -10.09 17.36
C HIS A 177 -2.57 -10.78 15.99
N ALA A 178 -1.45 -11.35 15.54
CA ALA A 178 -1.41 -12.15 14.32
C ALA A 178 -2.34 -13.37 14.40
N CYS A 179 -2.32 -14.10 15.51
CA CYS A 179 -3.24 -15.22 15.75
C CYS A 179 -4.71 -14.78 15.68
N LEU A 180 -5.09 -13.71 16.38
CA LEU A 180 -6.46 -13.18 16.36
C LEU A 180 -6.90 -12.73 14.97
N THR A 181 -6.00 -12.08 14.22
CA THR A 181 -6.25 -11.66 12.84
C THR A 181 -6.53 -12.85 11.93
N VAL A 182 -5.75 -13.92 12.03
CA VAL A 182 -5.96 -15.14 11.24
C VAL A 182 -7.27 -15.84 11.63
N LEU A 183 -7.57 -15.93 12.93
CA LEU A 183 -8.84 -16.52 13.40
C LEU A 183 -10.03 -15.74 12.86
N ARG A 184 -10.01 -14.40 12.99
CA ARG A 184 -11.07 -13.53 12.47
C ARG A 184 -11.25 -13.65 10.96
N ALA A 185 -10.15 -13.75 10.20
CA ALA A 185 -10.23 -13.94 8.74
C ALA A 185 -10.92 -15.27 8.39
N ARG A 186 -10.58 -16.36 9.09
CA ARG A 186 -11.20 -17.68 8.90
C ARG A 186 -12.69 -17.69 9.20
N GLU A 187 -13.11 -17.05 10.29
CA GLU A 187 -14.53 -16.93 10.65
C GLU A 187 -15.34 -16.13 9.61
N LEU A 188 -14.77 -15.04 9.08
CA LEU A 188 -15.41 -14.24 8.03
C LEU A 188 -15.56 -15.01 6.71
N ASP A 189 -14.59 -15.85 6.37
CA ASP A 189 -14.66 -16.69 5.17
C ASP A 189 -15.68 -17.83 5.34
N ALA A 190 -15.78 -18.42 6.54
CA ALA A 190 -16.81 -19.40 6.88
C ALA A 190 -18.23 -18.81 6.79
N GLY A 191 -18.45 -17.61 7.34
CA GLY A 191 -19.74 -16.92 7.27
C GLY A 191 -20.15 -16.51 5.85
N LYS A 192 -19.19 -16.22 4.96
CA LYS A 192 -19.47 -16.00 3.52
C LYS A 192 -19.89 -17.28 2.82
N ALA A 193 -19.23 -18.41 3.11
CA ALA A 193 -19.59 -19.70 2.53
C ALA A 193 -20.99 -20.17 2.94
N GLU A 194 -21.46 -19.77 4.13
CA GLU A 194 -22.79 -20.11 4.63
C GLU A 194 -23.91 -19.19 4.09
N THR A 195 -23.57 -17.99 3.58
CA THR A 195 -24.54 -17.00 3.07
C THR A 195 -24.73 -17.01 1.56
N ASP A 196 -23.92 -17.76 0.81
CA ASP A 196 -24.16 -18.02 -0.62
C ASP A 196 -25.28 -19.08 -0.77
N PRO A 197 -26.42 -18.77 -1.42
CA PRO A 197 -27.48 -19.75 -1.63
C PRO A 197 -26.99 -20.88 -2.56
N PRO A 198 -27.42 -22.13 -2.35
CA PRO A 198 -27.04 -23.24 -3.24
C PRO A 198 -27.51 -22.92 -4.66
N ALA A 199 -26.59 -23.07 -5.62
CA ALA A 199 -26.88 -22.85 -7.03
C ALA A 199 -28.13 -23.66 -7.44
N SER A 200 -29.17 -22.95 -7.85
CA SER A 200 -30.39 -23.54 -8.39
C SER A 200 -30.03 -24.44 -9.57
N SER A 201 -30.14 -25.75 -9.37
CA SER A 201 -29.96 -26.73 -10.43
C SER A 201 -31.02 -26.49 -11.50
N PRO A 202 -30.68 -26.46 -12.80
CA PRO A 202 -31.66 -26.31 -13.84
C PRO A 202 -32.55 -27.56 -13.85
N SER A 203 -33.80 -27.40 -13.45
CA SER A 203 -34.82 -28.44 -13.60
C SER A 203 -35.01 -28.69 -15.09
N ALA A 204 -34.64 -29.88 -15.55
CA ALA A 204 -34.94 -30.36 -16.89
C ALA A 204 -36.46 -30.58 -16.99
N PHE A 205 -37.14 -29.70 -17.71
CA PHE A 205 -38.51 -29.94 -18.14
C PHE A 205 -38.48 -31.03 -19.24
N PRO A 206 -39.26 -32.12 -19.12
CA PRO A 206 -39.45 -33.03 -20.23
C PRO A 206 -40.37 -32.38 -21.27
N SER A 207 -39.93 -32.34 -22.52
CA SER A 207 -40.74 -31.98 -23.67
C SER A 207 -41.80 -33.05 -23.92
N SER A 208 -43.08 -32.68 -23.80
CA SER A 208 -44.20 -33.50 -24.24
C SER A 208 -44.34 -33.37 -25.75
N ASP A 209 -44.07 -34.44 -26.48
CA ASP A 209 -44.50 -34.62 -27.87
C ASP A 209 -46.03 -34.80 -27.91
N ALA A 210 -46.70 -34.02 -28.75
CA ALA A 210 -48.02 -34.31 -29.34
C ALA A 210 -48.19 -33.47 -30.62
#